data_AF-A0A973Q648-F1
#
_entry.id   AF-A0A973Q648-F1
#
_cell.length_a   1.000
_cell.length_b   1.000
_cell.length_c   1.000
_cell.angle_alpha   90.00
_cell.angle_beta   90.00
_cell.angle_gamma   90.00
#
_symmetry.space_group_name_H-M   'P 1'
#
loop_
_entity.id
_entity.type
_entity.pdbx_description
1 polymer ?
#
loop_
_entity_poly.entity_id
_entity_poly.type
_entity_poly.pdbx_seq_one_letter_code
_entity_poly.pdbx_strand_id
1 'polypeptide(L)'
;MPSHVYRVTKYDPADRDERGHYHGPEDVVSDHGEVEAAYLKAVAAFAADTGVDHLVVREPEVSSLVHFGGEPAREDFGLDALFPSGRDGFHDGARVPLDVGLELVRVMLRDGGVWCRLEVEDTFAVHVGWDQYLYVSSDRACEQALARTRALGLFPERLAASPYAFGVGDGEEEPGVQRPADEAFWADVRQAVAAGRAGILEEMYLEGASRWH
;
A
#
# COMPACT_ATOMS: atom_id res chain seq x y z
N MET A 1 -3.42 15.43 -7.30
CA MET A 1 -3.80 14.74 -6.04
C MET A 1 -5.30 14.46 -5.98
N PRO A 2 -5.70 13.22 -5.68
CA PRO A 2 -7.10 12.85 -5.50
C PRO A 2 -7.74 13.58 -4.31
N SER A 3 -8.93 14.15 -4.51
CA SER A 3 -9.57 15.07 -3.54
C SER A 3 -10.46 14.37 -2.50
N HIS A 4 -10.70 13.08 -2.68
CA HIS A 4 -11.57 12.27 -1.82
C HIS A 4 -10.77 11.20 -1.09
N VAL A 5 -10.46 11.44 0.18
CA VAL A 5 -9.70 10.52 1.04
C VAL A 5 -10.59 9.93 2.12
N TYR A 6 -10.54 8.61 2.28
CA TYR A 6 -11.30 7.86 3.25
C TYR A 6 -10.39 6.93 4.05
N ARG A 7 -10.64 6.87 5.36
CA ARG A 7 -10.20 5.77 6.23
C ARG A 7 -11.36 4.79 6.33
N VAL A 8 -11.16 3.55 5.91
CA VAL A 8 -12.12 2.46 6.04
C VAL A 8 -11.66 1.57 7.18
N THR A 9 -12.58 1.25 8.09
CA THR A 9 -12.28 0.48 9.29
C THR A 9 -13.38 -0.51 9.66
N LYS A 10 -13.03 -1.58 10.38
CA LYS A 10 -13.95 -2.46 11.09
C LYS A 10 -14.41 -1.92 12.46
N TYR A 11 -13.70 -0.93 12.99
CA TYR A 11 -13.97 -0.31 14.28
C TYR A 11 -15.12 0.69 14.19
N ASP A 12 -16.18 0.50 14.97
CA ASP A 12 -17.34 1.40 14.95
C ASP A 12 -16.94 2.79 15.50
N PRO A 13 -17.08 3.87 14.71
CA PRO A 13 -16.81 5.22 15.20
C PRO A 13 -17.63 5.62 16.43
N ALA A 14 -18.77 4.97 16.70
CA ALA A 14 -19.57 5.20 17.90
C ALA A 14 -18.87 4.79 19.21
N ASP A 15 -17.86 3.91 19.13
CA ASP A 15 -17.05 3.48 20.27
C ASP A 15 -15.83 4.38 20.51
N ARG A 16 -15.72 5.50 19.77
CA ARG A 16 -14.68 6.52 20.01
C ARG A 16 -15.15 7.55 21.04
N ASP A 17 -14.23 7.97 21.90
CA ASP A 17 -14.46 9.08 22.82
C ASP A 17 -14.38 10.45 22.12
N GLU A 18 -14.66 11.52 22.88
CA GLU A 18 -14.58 12.91 22.40
C GLU A 18 -13.17 13.33 21.93
N ARG A 19 -12.14 12.55 22.27
CA ARG A 19 -10.74 12.74 21.85
C ARG A 19 -10.37 11.85 20.66
N GLY A 20 -11.30 11.03 20.15
CA GLY A 20 -11.10 10.13 19.02
C GLY A 20 -10.46 8.78 19.37
N HIS A 21 -10.18 8.51 20.65
CA HIS A 21 -9.65 7.22 21.09
C HIS A 21 -10.77 6.18 21.05
N TYR A 22 -10.49 5.04 20.42
CA TYR A 22 -11.42 3.92 20.35
C TYR A 22 -11.33 3.11 21.66
N HIS A 23 -12.49 2.79 22.24
CA HIS A 23 -12.61 2.01 23.48
C HIS A 23 -13.30 0.66 23.27
N GLY A 24 -13.67 0.35 22.02
CA GLY A 24 -14.25 -0.94 21.67
C GLY A 24 -13.21 -2.06 21.64
N PRO A 25 -13.64 -3.31 21.39
CA PRO A 25 -12.71 -4.42 21.18
C PRO A 25 -11.85 -4.16 19.94
N GLU A 26 -10.54 -4.12 20.12
CA GLU A 26 -9.54 -4.05 19.05
C GLU A 26 -8.99 -5.44 18.78
N ASP A 27 -9.11 -5.88 17.53
CA ASP A 27 -8.39 -7.03 17.01
C ASP A 27 -7.51 -6.49 15.89
N VAL A 28 -6.20 -6.45 16.09
CA VAL A 28 -5.27 -5.90 15.09
C VAL A 28 -4.78 -6.97 14.11
N VAL A 29 -5.29 -8.20 14.22
CA VAL A 29 -4.94 -9.33 13.35
C VAL A 29 -6.06 -9.54 12.33
N SER A 30 -5.69 -10.00 11.13
CA SER A 30 -6.68 -10.36 10.11
C SER A 30 -7.51 -11.54 10.62
N ASP A 31 -8.82 -11.53 10.35
CA ASP A 31 -9.69 -12.65 10.69
C ASP A 31 -9.61 -13.79 9.67
N HIS A 32 -8.86 -13.61 8.57
CA HIS A 32 -8.82 -14.50 7.41
C HIS A 32 -10.21 -14.85 6.85
N GLY A 33 -11.19 -13.99 7.15
CA GLY A 33 -12.60 -14.34 7.14
C GLY A 33 -13.45 -13.26 6.49
N GLU A 34 -14.55 -12.92 7.14
CA GLU A 34 -15.54 -12.01 6.59
C GLU A 34 -15.05 -10.56 6.55
N VAL A 35 -14.27 -10.14 7.55
CA VAL A 35 -13.76 -8.76 7.65
C VAL A 35 -12.66 -8.52 6.61
N GLU A 36 -11.71 -9.44 6.47
CA GLU A 36 -10.72 -9.38 5.40
C GLU A 36 -11.43 -9.33 4.02
N ALA A 37 -12.38 -10.23 3.78
CA ALA A 37 -13.14 -10.23 2.55
C ALA A 37 -13.95 -8.93 2.34
N ALA A 38 -14.43 -8.30 3.41
CA ALA A 38 -15.11 -7.01 3.35
C ALA A 38 -14.15 -5.89 2.91
N TYR A 39 -12.92 -5.84 3.44
CA TYR A 39 -11.92 -4.87 3.02
C TYR A 39 -11.59 -5.01 1.53
N LEU A 40 -11.34 -6.24 1.06
CA LEU A 40 -11.03 -6.48 -0.36
C LEU A 40 -12.19 -6.09 -1.28
N LYS A 41 -13.43 -6.41 -0.87
CA LYS A 41 -14.63 -5.98 -1.61
C LYS A 41 -14.82 -4.46 -1.59
N ALA A 42 -14.43 -3.78 -0.51
CA ALA A 42 -14.44 -2.33 -0.47
C ALA A 42 -13.45 -1.75 -1.49
N VAL A 43 -12.19 -2.20 -1.47
CA VAL A 43 -11.17 -1.77 -2.46
C VAL A 43 -11.64 -1.99 -3.89
N ALA A 44 -12.16 -3.19 -4.18
CA ALA A 44 -12.69 -3.51 -5.50
C ALA A 44 -13.85 -2.60 -5.92
N ALA A 45 -14.73 -2.20 -4.97
CA ALA A 45 -15.83 -1.29 -5.25
C ALA A 45 -15.32 0.14 -5.55
N PHE A 46 -14.32 0.63 -4.81
CA PHE A 46 -13.72 1.93 -5.12
C PHE A 46 -13.01 1.92 -6.49
N ALA A 47 -12.27 0.86 -6.79
CA ALA A 47 -11.63 0.69 -8.10
C ALA A 47 -12.66 0.65 -9.24
N ALA A 48 -13.82 0.00 -9.02
CA ALA A 48 -14.91 -0.02 -9.99
C ALA A 48 -15.52 1.38 -10.23
N ASP A 49 -15.74 2.17 -9.17
CA ASP A 49 -16.27 3.54 -9.27
C ASP A 49 -15.30 4.49 -10.01
N THR A 50 -14.00 4.29 -9.87
CA THR A 50 -12.95 5.07 -10.56
C THR A 50 -12.63 4.53 -11.96
N GLY A 51 -13.07 3.32 -12.29
CA GLY A 51 -12.76 2.66 -13.57
C GLY A 51 -11.33 2.12 -13.64
N VAL A 52 -10.72 1.84 -12.49
CA VAL A 52 -9.35 1.33 -12.37
C VAL A 52 -9.34 -0.19 -12.45
N ASP A 53 -8.55 -0.73 -13.37
CA ASP A 53 -8.35 -2.17 -13.57
C ASP A 53 -6.88 -2.62 -13.39
N HIS A 54 -5.96 -1.67 -13.24
CA HIS A 54 -4.55 -1.89 -12.96
C HIS A 54 -4.04 -0.85 -11.96
N LEU A 55 -3.06 -1.25 -11.17
CA LEU A 55 -2.44 -0.43 -10.14
C LEU A 55 -0.93 -0.42 -10.37
N VAL A 56 -0.28 0.65 -9.92
CA VAL A 56 1.17 0.79 -9.87
C VAL A 56 1.60 0.64 -8.42
N VAL A 57 2.58 -0.22 -8.18
CA VAL A 57 3.24 -0.36 -6.88
C VAL A 57 4.13 0.85 -6.64
N ARG A 58 3.97 1.49 -5.49
CA ARG A 58 4.80 2.59 -5.01
C ARG A 58 5.28 2.31 -3.60
N GLU A 59 6.46 2.81 -3.29
CA GLU A 59 7.07 2.72 -1.97
C GLU A 59 7.02 1.27 -1.42
N PRO A 60 7.48 0.26 -2.19
CA PRO A 60 7.47 -1.11 -1.71
C PRO A 60 8.43 -1.27 -0.53
N GLU A 61 7.89 -1.75 0.59
CA GLU A 61 8.63 -2.10 1.80
C GLU A 61 8.46 -3.59 2.09
N VAL A 62 9.51 -4.20 2.63
CA VAL A 62 9.48 -5.58 3.12
C VAL A 62 10.12 -5.61 4.49
N SER A 63 9.47 -6.28 5.45
CA SER A 63 9.93 -6.37 6.83
C SER A 63 11.29 -7.06 6.90
N SER A 64 12.29 -6.37 7.47
CA SER A 64 13.66 -6.87 7.57
C SER A 64 13.80 -7.84 8.74
N LEU A 65 13.89 -9.16 8.45
CA LEU A 65 14.36 -10.28 9.29
C LEU A 65 13.73 -10.51 10.69
N VAL A 66 13.05 -9.54 11.26
CA VAL A 66 12.42 -9.59 12.59
C VAL A 66 10.95 -9.27 12.39
N HIS A 67 10.22 -10.29 11.92
CA HIS A 67 8.78 -10.18 11.78
C HIS A 67 8.17 -10.21 13.19
N PHE A 68 7.69 -9.06 13.66
CA PHE A 68 6.95 -8.95 14.93
C PHE A 68 5.45 -9.20 14.75
N GLY A 69 5.02 -9.58 13.54
CA GLY A 69 3.65 -9.93 13.19
C GLY A 69 3.18 -11.25 13.77
N GLY A 70 1.86 -11.41 13.85
CA GLY A 70 1.22 -12.61 14.38
C GLY A 70 1.35 -13.86 13.49
N GLU A 71 1.65 -13.68 12.20
CA GLU A 71 1.86 -14.77 11.25
C GLU A 71 3.36 -15.07 11.04
N PRO A 72 3.75 -16.36 10.91
CA PRO A 72 5.13 -16.71 10.62
C PRO A 72 5.58 -16.11 9.29
N ALA A 73 6.74 -15.43 9.30
CA ALA A 73 7.36 -14.91 8.09
C ALA A 73 7.55 -16.05 7.07
N ARG A 74 6.93 -15.92 5.91
CA ARG A 74 7.21 -16.81 4.78
C ARG A 74 8.48 -16.30 4.11
N GLU A 75 9.38 -17.20 3.71
CA GLU A 75 10.63 -16.83 3.04
C GLU A 75 10.39 -16.00 1.76
N ASP A 76 9.24 -16.19 1.11
CA ASP A 76 8.81 -15.50 -0.10
C ASP A 76 7.86 -14.31 0.16
N PHE A 77 7.47 -14.07 1.43
CA PHE A 77 6.45 -13.10 1.84
C PHE A 77 5.11 -13.22 1.07
N GLY A 78 4.84 -14.38 0.46
CA GLY A 78 3.70 -14.59 -0.45
C GLY A 78 3.82 -13.92 -1.83
N LEU A 79 4.96 -13.32 -2.18
CA LEU A 79 5.18 -12.62 -3.45
C LEU A 79 5.38 -13.57 -4.64
N ASP A 80 5.98 -14.75 -4.42
CA ASP A 80 6.23 -15.73 -5.50
C ASP A 80 4.95 -16.26 -6.13
N ALA A 81 3.84 -16.25 -5.38
CA ALA A 81 2.53 -16.61 -5.89
C ALA A 81 1.88 -15.48 -6.72
N LEU A 82 2.31 -14.23 -6.52
CA LEU A 82 1.70 -13.03 -7.10
C LEU A 82 2.46 -12.52 -8.33
N PHE A 83 3.78 -12.69 -8.35
CA PHE A 83 4.64 -12.21 -9.41
C PHE A 83 5.32 -13.39 -10.13
N PRO A 84 5.22 -13.50 -11.47
CA PRO A 84 5.93 -14.54 -12.22
C PRO A 84 7.45 -14.49 -12.04
N SER A 85 8.00 -13.30 -11.80
CA SER A 85 9.42 -13.07 -11.50
C SER A 85 9.73 -13.11 -10.01
N GLY A 86 8.79 -13.57 -9.17
CA GLY A 86 8.90 -13.53 -7.71
C GLY A 86 9.16 -12.13 -7.18
N ARG A 87 10.06 -12.03 -6.21
CA ARG A 87 10.44 -10.76 -5.54
C ARG A 87 10.94 -9.67 -6.50
N ASP A 88 11.56 -10.03 -7.62
CA ASP A 88 12.04 -9.06 -8.62
C ASP A 88 10.90 -8.35 -9.35
N GLY A 89 9.67 -8.91 -9.33
CA GLY A 89 8.47 -8.26 -9.86
C GLY A 89 7.87 -7.22 -8.92
N PHE A 90 8.29 -7.18 -7.65
CA PHE A 90 7.80 -6.25 -6.65
C PHE A 90 8.78 -5.09 -6.47
N HIS A 91 8.62 -4.06 -7.30
CA HIS A 91 9.46 -2.87 -7.29
C HIS A 91 8.61 -1.61 -7.53
N ASP A 92 9.18 -0.44 -7.21
CA ASP A 92 8.50 0.83 -7.47
C ASP A 92 8.28 1.00 -8.98
N GLY A 93 7.06 1.36 -9.36
CA GLY A 93 6.61 1.48 -10.74
C GLY A 93 6.12 0.17 -11.37
N ALA A 94 6.10 -0.95 -10.65
CA ALA A 94 5.55 -2.20 -11.15
C ALA A 94 4.04 -2.06 -11.40
N ARG A 95 3.60 -2.31 -12.64
CA ARG A 95 2.17 -2.27 -13.01
C ARG A 95 1.56 -3.66 -12.85
N VAL A 96 0.56 -3.78 -11.99
CA VAL A 96 -0.15 -5.03 -11.68
C VAL A 96 -1.62 -4.91 -12.04
N PRO A 97 -2.31 -5.98 -12.47
CA PRO A 97 -3.76 -5.96 -12.61
C PRO A 97 -4.44 -5.89 -11.22
N LEU A 98 -5.69 -5.42 -11.19
CA LEU A 98 -6.43 -5.16 -9.94
C LEU A 98 -6.54 -6.40 -9.05
N ASP A 99 -6.70 -7.60 -9.61
CA ASP A 99 -6.77 -8.84 -8.85
C ASP A 99 -5.48 -9.10 -8.06
N VAL A 100 -4.31 -8.91 -8.67
CA VAL A 100 -3.01 -8.97 -8.00
C VAL A 100 -2.89 -7.87 -6.95
N GLY A 101 -3.37 -6.65 -7.24
CA GLY A 101 -3.41 -5.57 -6.26
C GLY A 101 -4.27 -5.89 -5.02
N LEU A 102 -5.41 -6.56 -5.20
CA LEU A 102 -6.25 -7.01 -4.08
C LEU A 102 -5.55 -8.09 -3.25
N GLU A 103 -4.78 -8.97 -3.87
CA GLU A 103 -3.95 -9.94 -3.15
C GLU A 103 -2.84 -9.24 -2.36
N LEU A 104 -2.19 -8.20 -2.89
CA LEU A 104 -1.24 -7.38 -2.12
C LEU A 104 -1.91 -6.72 -0.91
N VAL A 105 -3.13 -6.18 -1.05
CA VAL A 105 -3.91 -5.67 0.10
C VAL A 105 -4.18 -6.76 1.12
N ARG A 106 -4.49 -7.99 0.69
CA ARG A 106 -4.68 -9.13 1.58
C ARG A 106 -3.41 -9.44 2.37
N VAL A 107 -2.25 -9.48 1.71
CA VAL A 107 -0.97 -9.73 2.39
C VAL A 107 -0.67 -8.62 3.40
N MET A 108 -0.93 -7.35 3.07
CA MET A 108 -0.78 -6.23 4.00
C MET A 108 -1.72 -6.34 5.22
N LEU A 109 -3.00 -6.69 5.01
CA LEU A 109 -3.97 -6.87 6.11
C LEU A 109 -3.57 -7.98 7.09
N ARG A 110 -2.88 -9.02 6.58
CA ARG A 110 -2.40 -10.16 7.37
C ARG A 110 -1.06 -9.89 8.07
N ASP A 111 -0.50 -8.69 7.90
CA ASP A 111 0.87 -8.40 8.32
C ASP A 111 1.85 -9.44 7.77
N GLY A 112 1.75 -9.74 6.47
CA GLY A 112 2.58 -10.73 5.78
C GLY A 112 4.03 -10.29 5.55
N GLY A 113 4.43 -9.13 6.09
CA GLY A 113 5.78 -8.59 5.99
C GLY A 113 6.06 -7.83 4.70
N VAL A 114 5.05 -7.49 3.89
CA VAL A 114 5.18 -6.55 2.77
C VAL A 114 4.22 -5.39 2.98
N TRP A 115 4.65 -4.22 2.54
CA TRP A 115 3.82 -3.04 2.46
C TRP A 115 4.09 -2.33 1.14
N CYS A 116 3.05 -1.74 0.56
CA CYS A 116 3.20 -0.83 -0.56
C CYS A 116 1.98 0.06 -0.67
N ARG A 117 2.15 1.17 -1.36
CA ARG A 117 1.04 1.97 -1.85
C ARG A 117 0.70 1.53 -3.26
N LEU A 118 -0.57 1.24 -3.50
CA LEU A 118 -1.08 0.90 -4.83
C LEU A 118 -1.81 2.10 -5.40
N GLU A 119 -1.40 2.58 -6.56
CA GLU A 119 -1.99 3.79 -7.13
C GLU A 119 -2.23 3.75 -8.64
N VAL A 120 -3.12 4.64 -9.07
CA VAL A 120 -3.14 5.24 -10.40
C VAL A 120 -3.02 6.73 -10.17
N GLU A 121 -1.93 7.31 -10.69
CA GLU A 121 -1.60 8.73 -10.51
C GLU A 121 -2.84 9.62 -10.73
N ASP A 122 -3.03 10.56 -9.81
CA ASP A 122 -4.15 11.50 -9.73
C ASP A 122 -5.57 10.91 -9.65
N THR A 123 -5.72 9.59 -9.75
CA THR A 123 -7.02 8.92 -9.92
C THR A 123 -7.43 8.13 -8.69
N PHE A 124 -6.55 7.29 -8.17
CA PHE A 124 -6.87 6.32 -7.12
C PHE A 124 -5.62 5.93 -6.35
N ALA A 125 -5.70 5.80 -5.04
CA ALA A 125 -4.67 5.09 -4.28
C ALA A 125 -5.25 4.31 -3.11
N VAL A 126 -4.58 3.23 -2.74
CA VAL A 126 -4.91 2.39 -1.59
C VAL A 126 -3.66 1.87 -0.89
N HIS A 127 -3.68 1.85 0.44
CA HIS A 127 -2.70 1.18 1.30
C HIS A 127 -3.33 0.83 2.66
N VAL A 128 -2.64 -0.02 3.41
CA VAL A 128 -3.06 -0.47 4.74
C VAL A 128 -2.12 0.13 5.78
N GLY A 129 -2.67 0.75 6.83
CA GLY A 129 -1.91 1.20 7.99
C GLY A 129 -1.59 0.05 8.94
N TRP A 130 -0.64 0.28 9.85
CA TRP A 130 -0.15 -0.70 10.84
C TRP A 130 -1.24 -1.24 11.79
N ASP A 131 -2.35 -0.53 11.92
CA ASP A 131 -3.52 -0.84 12.77
C ASP A 131 -4.72 -1.38 11.98
N GLN A 132 -4.46 -1.88 10.76
CA GLN A 132 -5.45 -2.38 9.80
C GLN A 132 -6.45 -1.33 9.30
N TYR A 133 -6.17 -0.03 9.46
CA TYR A 133 -6.91 0.98 8.74
C TYR A 133 -6.59 0.91 7.25
N LEU A 134 -7.63 0.78 6.43
CA LEU A 134 -7.49 0.85 4.99
C LEU A 134 -7.66 2.31 4.55
N TYR A 135 -6.65 2.90 3.94
CA TYR A 135 -6.72 4.25 3.40
C TYR A 135 -6.97 4.19 1.91
N VAL A 136 -8.03 4.85 1.46
CA VAL A 136 -8.41 4.93 0.05
C VAL A 136 -8.52 6.38 -0.36
N SER A 137 -7.87 6.76 -1.45
CA SER A 137 -8.05 8.06 -2.09
C SER A 137 -8.57 7.91 -3.52
N SER A 138 -9.34 8.89 -3.97
CA SER A 138 -9.92 8.91 -5.32
C SER A 138 -10.15 10.33 -5.84
N ASP A 139 -10.18 10.46 -7.17
CA ASP A 139 -10.48 11.71 -7.89
C ASP A 139 -11.95 12.14 -7.77
N ARG A 140 -12.83 11.25 -7.28
CA ARG A 140 -14.29 11.40 -7.22
C ARG A 140 -14.87 10.83 -5.92
N ALA A 141 -16.15 11.06 -5.67
CA ALA A 141 -16.77 10.72 -4.39
C ALA A 141 -17.03 9.22 -4.13
N CYS A 142 -17.04 8.38 -5.16
CA CYS A 142 -17.27 6.93 -5.08
C CYS A 142 -18.49 6.54 -4.20
N GLU A 143 -19.65 7.14 -4.47
CA GLU A 143 -20.84 6.97 -3.63
C GLU A 143 -21.33 5.50 -3.55
N GLN A 144 -21.19 4.75 -4.64
CA GLN A 144 -21.58 3.34 -4.66
C GLN A 144 -20.62 2.50 -3.84
N ALA A 145 -19.31 2.76 -3.96
CA ALA A 145 -18.29 2.11 -3.12
C ALA A 145 -18.51 2.40 -1.63
N LEU A 146 -18.85 3.64 -1.27
CA LEU A 146 -19.16 4.01 0.12
C LEU A 146 -20.40 3.29 0.65
N ALA A 147 -21.48 3.22 -0.14
CA ALA A 147 -22.69 2.50 0.23
C ALA A 147 -22.40 0.99 0.39
N ARG A 148 -21.63 0.41 -0.53
CA ARG A 148 -21.22 -0.99 -0.48
C ARG A 148 -20.36 -1.30 0.73
N THR A 149 -19.41 -0.43 1.05
CA THR A 149 -18.51 -0.55 2.21
C THR A 149 -19.32 -0.59 3.52
N ARG A 150 -20.30 0.32 3.67
CA ARG A 150 -21.22 0.30 4.83
C ARG A 150 -22.07 -0.97 4.89
N ALA A 151 -22.58 -1.42 3.74
CA ALA A 151 -23.37 -2.65 3.67
C ALA A 151 -22.55 -3.92 3.99
N LEU A 152 -21.22 -3.85 3.92
CA LEU A 152 -20.31 -4.93 4.31
C LEU A 152 -19.93 -4.88 5.80
N GLY A 153 -20.48 -3.94 6.57
CA GLY A 153 -20.19 -3.78 8.00
C GLY A 153 -18.91 -2.98 8.29
N LEU A 154 -18.35 -2.30 7.29
CA LEU A 154 -17.20 -1.41 7.47
C LEU A 154 -17.63 0.06 7.54
N PHE A 155 -16.81 0.87 8.19
CA PHE A 155 -17.08 2.28 8.44
C PHE A 155 -16.11 3.16 7.63
N PRO A 156 -16.55 3.75 6.50
CA PRO A 156 -15.75 4.72 5.77
C PRO A 156 -15.88 6.12 6.41
N GLU A 157 -14.77 6.66 6.89
CA GLU A 157 -14.64 7.99 7.48
C GLU A 157 -13.90 8.92 6.51
N ARG A 158 -14.48 10.10 6.23
CA ARG A 158 -13.84 11.09 5.35
C ARG A 158 -12.68 11.76 6.10
N LEU A 159 -11.52 11.84 5.44
CA LEU A 159 -10.36 12.58 5.93
C LEU A 159 -10.10 13.81 5.07
N ALA A 160 -9.42 14.80 5.65
CA ALA A 160 -8.92 15.95 4.91
C ALA A 160 -7.72 15.56 4.02
N ALA A 161 -6.84 14.72 4.54
CA ALA A 161 -5.72 14.09 3.85
C ALA A 161 -5.42 12.74 4.52
N SER A 162 -4.74 11.84 3.80
CA SER A 162 -4.21 10.62 4.43
C SER A 162 -3.08 11.01 5.37
N PRO A 163 -2.93 10.42 6.58
CA PRO A 163 -1.73 10.60 7.40
C PRO A 163 -0.45 10.13 6.68
N TYR A 164 -0.59 9.32 5.63
CA TYR A 164 0.47 8.88 4.73
C TYR A 164 0.45 9.60 3.37
N ALA A 165 -0.26 10.73 3.27
CA ALA A 165 -0.16 11.57 2.08
C ALA A 165 1.23 12.24 2.11
N PHE A 166 2.20 11.59 1.47
CA PHE A 166 3.46 12.25 1.13
C PHE A 166 3.13 13.36 0.14
N GLY A 167 3.07 14.58 0.67
CA GLY A 167 2.55 15.73 -0.02
C GLY A 167 2.35 16.90 0.92
N VAL A 168 3.43 17.68 1.08
CA VAL A 168 3.49 19.00 1.73
C VAL A 168 3.45 18.97 3.27
N GLY A 169 4.40 18.26 3.89
CA GLY A 169 4.59 18.30 5.34
C GLY A 169 5.99 17.98 5.80
N ASP A 170 6.49 16.77 5.48
CA ASP A 170 7.75 16.25 6.06
C ASP A 170 8.70 15.59 5.04
N GLY A 171 8.50 15.83 3.75
CA GLY A 171 9.38 15.36 2.69
C GLY A 171 8.88 15.92 1.36
N GLU A 172 9.62 16.86 0.79
CA GLU A 172 9.40 17.34 -0.57
C GLU A 172 9.41 16.12 -1.51
N GLU A 173 8.42 15.99 -2.40
CA GLU A 173 8.56 15.07 -3.53
C GLU A 173 9.87 15.44 -4.24
N GLU A 174 10.90 14.61 -4.09
CA GLU A 174 12.23 14.87 -4.65
C GLU A 174 12.07 15.24 -6.13
N PRO A 175 12.48 16.44 -6.55
CA PRO A 175 12.21 16.91 -7.91
C PRO A 175 12.91 16.01 -8.92
N GLY A 176 12.12 15.22 -9.66
CA GLY A 176 12.65 14.28 -10.66
C GLY A 176 11.57 13.48 -11.37
N VAL A 177 11.88 13.00 -12.58
CA VAL A 177 11.02 12.04 -13.29
C VAL A 177 11.14 10.69 -12.59
N GLN A 178 10.07 10.27 -11.91
CA GLN A 178 9.96 8.92 -11.36
C GLN A 178 9.87 7.92 -12.51
N ARG A 179 10.83 6.98 -12.58
CA ARG A 179 10.84 5.87 -13.53
C ARG A 179 10.77 4.55 -12.77
N PRO A 180 10.20 3.48 -13.36
CA PRO A 180 10.18 2.18 -12.72
C PRO A 180 11.58 1.70 -12.34
N ALA A 181 11.72 1.13 -11.15
CA ALA A 181 12.97 0.55 -10.65
C ALA A 181 13.20 -0.88 -11.21
N ASP A 182 13.01 -1.03 -12.52
CA ASP A 182 13.11 -2.29 -13.25
C ASP A 182 14.56 -2.66 -13.62
N GLU A 183 14.76 -3.79 -14.32
CA GLU A 183 16.09 -4.24 -14.73
C GLU A 183 16.83 -3.22 -15.61
N ALA A 184 16.10 -2.47 -16.45
CA ALA A 184 16.68 -1.44 -17.31
C ALA A 184 17.17 -0.24 -16.49
N PHE A 185 16.40 0.19 -15.47
CA PHE A 185 16.85 1.15 -14.47
C PHE A 185 18.15 0.71 -13.80
N TRP A 186 18.19 -0.51 -13.28
CA TRP A 186 19.39 -0.99 -12.61
C TRP A 186 20.59 -1.16 -13.56
N ALA A 187 20.37 -1.50 -14.83
CA ALA A 187 21.42 -1.54 -15.83
C ALA A 187 22.04 -0.16 -16.09
N ASP A 188 21.20 0.88 -16.23
CA ASP A 188 21.64 2.27 -16.41
C ASP A 188 22.43 2.77 -15.18
N VAL A 189 21.93 2.49 -13.97
CA VAL A 189 22.59 2.86 -12.71
C VAL A 189 23.98 2.21 -12.64
N ARG A 190 24.09 0.90 -12.88
CA ARG A 190 25.37 0.19 -12.90
C ARG A 190 26.35 0.78 -13.92
N GLN A 191 25.86 1.15 -15.10
CA GLN A 191 26.70 1.79 -16.13
C GLN A 191 27.17 3.18 -15.70
N ALA A 192 26.31 3.97 -15.06
CA ALA A 192 26.65 5.31 -14.58
C ALA A 192 27.70 5.26 -13.46
N VAL A 193 27.57 4.31 -12.53
CA VAL A 193 28.57 4.04 -11.47
C VAL A 193 29.90 3.61 -12.10
N ALA A 194 29.89 2.61 -13.00
CA ALA A 194 31.11 2.14 -13.65
C ALA A 194 31.84 3.22 -14.47
N ALA A 195 31.10 4.21 -14.98
CA ALA A 195 31.64 5.35 -15.73
C ALA A 195 32.01 6.56 -14.86
N GLY A 196 31.83 6.49 -13.53
CA GLY A 196 32.07 7.60 -12.61
C GLY A 196 31.16 8.82 -12.85
N ARG A 197 29.96 8.59 -13.40
CA ARG A 197 28.97 9.64 -13.72
C ARG A 197 27.84 9.72 -12.70
N ALA A 198 27.65 8.69 -11.88
CA ALA A 198 26.75 8.74 -10.74
C ALA A 198 27.44 9.42 -9.54
N GLY A 199 26.67 10.11 -8.71
CA GLY A 199 27.13 10.57 -7.39
C GLY A 199 27.20 9.40 -6.38
N ILE A 200 26.89 9.68 -5.12
CA ILE A 200 26.77 8.64 -4.08
C ILE A 200 25.57 7.74 -4.42
N LEU A 201 25.80 6.44 -4.50
CA LEU A 201 24.74 5.44 -4.59
C LEU A 201 24.71 4.66 -3.26
N GLU A 202 23.58 4.75 -2.55
CA GLU A 202 23.28 3.86 -1.43
C GLU A 202 22.38 2.73 -1.94
N GLU A 203 22.90 1.50 -1.92
CA GLU A 203 22.12 0.29 -2.14
C GLU A 203 21.63 -0.22 -0.78
N MET A 204 20.33 -0.15 -0.52
CA MET A 204 19.71 -0.85 0.60
C MET A 204 19.13 -2.17 0.10
N TYR A 205 19.66 -3.28 0.61
CA TYR A 205 19.12 -4.60 0.33
C TYR A 205 17.80 -4.80 1.07
N LEU A 206 16.98 -5.67 0.50
CA LEU A 206 15.75 -6.25 1.03
C LEU A 206 15.88 -6.92 2.44
N GLU A 207 17.06 -6.90 3.06
CA GLU A 207 17.37 -7.38 4.43
C GLU A 207 17.95 -6.27 5.34
N GLY A 208 17.88 -5.00 4.94
CA GLY A 208 18.34 -3.87 5.75
C GLY A 208 19.86 -3.65 5.78
N ALA A 209 20.63 -4.39 4.98
CA ALA A 209 22.05 -4.10 4.76
C ALA A 209 22.19 -2.95 3.75
N SER A 210 23.02 -1.95 4.05
CA SER A 210 23.36 -0.88 3.10
C SER A 210 24.78 -1.01 2.56
N ARG A 211 24.96 -0.67 1.28
CA ARG A 211 26.27 -0.47 0.64
C ARG A 211 26.34 0.93 0.06
N TRP A 212 27.49 1.56 0.28
CA TRP A 212 27.82 2.88 -0.25
C TRP A 212 28.84 2.70 -1.37
N HIS A 213 28.54 3.27 -2.54
CA HIS A 213 29.39 3.25 -3.74
C HIS A 213 29.87 4.66 -4.09
#